data_AF-A0AA88I988-F1
#
_entry.id   AF-A0AA88I988-F1
#
_cell.length_a   1.000
_cell.length_b   1.000
_cell.length_c   1.000
_cell.angle_alpha   90.00
_cell.angle_beta   90.00
_cell.angle_gamma   90.00
#
_symmetry.space_group_name_H-M   'P 1'
#
loop_
_entity.id
_entity.type
_entity.pdbx_description
1 polymer ?
#
loop_
_entity_poly.entity_id
_entity_poly.type
_entity_poly.pdbx_seq_one_letter_code
_entity_poly.pdbx_strand_id
1 'polypeptide(L)'
;MDVENAKILVVGAGGIGCELLKNLALSGFRDIEIIDLDTIDVSNLNRQFLFRKEHVGKPKSVIARSSILELKPDIKVTAYHNSIMSKEYDVKYFQQFTIVMNALDNRAARSHVNRICLAAKVPLIESGSAGYLGQVTVIGKGLTECYDCQPKAPQKTFPGCTIRNTPSAPIHCIVWAKHLFNQLFGEEDADDDVSPDTEDPELASEAGAEALKKDELKRTSTRKWAKESEYNPEKLFKKLFSEDIKYLLSMEKLWSADTNRKPPTPLDWNQLPSDDANDAKSNTPSDFKDQRVWSVLECREVFSNSLKKLRDAAESKTEALVWDKDDTIAMDFVTACANLRSYIFGIDLKSRFDVKSMAGNIIPAIASTNAIIAGLMVLQAYKLLEDKLEECKLVYLNKHPNVKGKLVAPCQLDKPKPTCYVCGEKPEASLACNVNTMSVRTLVDLVIKEALSMVSPDIMVDDGTGTVLVSSDPEDGTEVNLDKTLSEFGIQNGSRLQCQDDSQDYKLTLEIVQTEKFPENLEYLVSGDPEQLKAQAAAASAASADAATSAGANGVESIDVDEIEEIPQNVIQKGLKRKEAEEPPVPAKKAKSAPVELIEL
;
A
#
# COMPACT_ATOMS: atom_id res chain seq x y z
N MET A 1 -20.31 -22.00 23.50
CA MET A 1 -20.96 -20.74 23.93
C MET A 1 -22.18 -20.52 23.06
N ASP A 2 -23.29 -20.01 23.62
CA ASP A 2 -24.48 -19.71 22.82
C ASP A 2 -24.26 -18.44 21.98
N VAL A 3 -24.77 -18.44 20.76
CA VAL A 3 -24.69 -17.35 19.78
C VAL A 3 -25.31 -16.07 20.33
N GLU A 4 -26.41 -16.19 21.09
CA GLU A 4 -27.09 -15.03 21.67
C GLU A 4 -26.25 -14.30 22.71
N ASN A 5 -25.32 -14.99 23.36
CA ASN A 5 -24.45 -14.44 24.41
C ASN A 5 -23.09 -13.96 23.86
N ALA A 6 -22.78 -14.25 22.60
CA ALA A 6 -21.50 -13.88 21.99
C ALA A 6 -21.49 -12.37 21.69
N LYS A 7 -20.46 -11.68 22.19
CA LYS A 7 -20.20 -10.27 21.87
C LYS A 7 -19.22 -10.19 20.71
N ILE A 8 -19.62 -9.57 19.60
CA ILE A 8 -18.85 -9.55 18.36
C ILE A 8 -18.36 -8.14 18.04
N LEU A 9 -17.09 -8.01 17.66
CA LEU A 9 -16.55 -6.80 17.06
C LEU A 9 -16.43 -6.98 15.54
N VAL A 10 -17.05 -6.10 14.77
CA VAL A 10 -16.87 -5.99 13.32
C VAL A 10 -16.05 -4.75 13.02
N VAL A 11 -14.86 -4.96 12.44
CA VAL A 11 -13.93 -3.88 12.08
C VAL A 11 -14.04 -3.61 10.58
N GLY A 12 -14.72 -2.51 10.24
CA GLY A 12 -15.06 -2.12 8.87
C GLY A 12 -16.55 -2.32 8.55
N ALA A 13 -17.18 -1.28 8.01
CA ALA A 13 -18.57 -1.22 7.55
C ALA A 13 -18.68 -1.05 6.03
N GLY A 14 -17.65 -1.51 5.30
CA GLY A 14 -17.61 -1.51 3.84
C GLY A 14 -18.46 -2.61 3.18
N GLY A 15 -17.97 -3.15 2.05
CA GLY A 15 -18.69 -4.16 1.26
C GLY A 15 -18.98 -5.45 2.03
N ILE A 16 -17.93 -6.09 2.55
CA ILE A 16 -18.04 -7.28 3.41
C ILE A 16 -18.76 -6.92 4.71
N GLY A 17 -18.40 -5.79 5.34
CA GLY A 17 -18.96 -5.34 6.61
C GLY A 17 -20.49 -5.23 6.58
N CYS A 18 -21.07 -4.59 5.56
CA CYS A 18 -22.53 -4.50 5.41
C CYS A 18 -23.22 -5.86 5.36
N GLU A 19 -22.68 -6.79 4.56
CA GLU A 19 -23.22 -8.15 4.42
C GLU A 19 -23.05 -8.96 5.71
N LEU A 20 -21.90 -8.82 6.37
CA LEU A 20 -21.59 -9.49 7.62
C LEU A 20 -22.53 -9.07 8.74
N LEU A 21 -22.80 -7.77 8.87
CA LEU A 21 -23.71 -7.23 9.90
C LEU A 21 -25.13 -7.78 9.73
N LYS A 22 -25.65 -7.81 8.50
CA LYS A 22 -26.95 -8.45 8.21
C LYS A 22 -26.91 -9.93 8.56
N ASN A 23 -25.87 -10.65 8.13
CA ASN A 23 -25.77 -12.07 8.40
C ASN A 23 -25.76 -12.34 9.91
N LEU A 24 -24.90 -11.66 10.68
CA LEU A 24 -24.83 -11.79 12.14
C LEU A 24 -26.20 -11.53 12.81
N ALA A 25 -26.85 -10.41 12.47
CA ALA A 25 -28.16 -10.04 13.04
C ALA A 25 -29.26 -11.07 12.74
N LEU A 26 -29.27 -11.65 11.54
CA LEU A 26 -30.23 -12.68 11.13
C LEU A 26 -29.85 -14.09 11.61
N SER A 27 -28.60 -14.28 12.03
CA SER A 27 -28.02 -15.54 12.49
C SER A 27 -28.11 -15.75 14.01
N GLY A 28 -28.74 -14.82 14.74
CA GLY A 28 -28.98 -14.92 16.18
C GLY A 28 -27.98 -14.19 17.07
N PHE A 29 -26.97 -13.52 16.52
CA PHE A 29 -26.05 -12.70 17.31
C PHE A 29 -26.77 -11.44 17.79
N ARG A 30 -26.66 -11.14 19.10
CA ARG A 30 -27.45 -10.06 19.73
C ARG A 30 -26.64 -8.89 20.28
N ASP A 31 -25.32 -9.01 20.47
CA ASP A 31 -24.46 -7.90 20.91
C ASP A 31 -23.31 -7.70 19.91
N ILE A 32 -23.46 -6.68 19.05
CA ILE A 32 -22.53 -6.40 17.96
C ILE A 32 -21.98 -4.98 18.11
N GLU A 33 -20.67 -4.81 18.07
CA GLU A 33 -20.02 -3.52 17.97
C GLU A 33 -19.38 -3.35 16.60
N ILE A 34 -19.53 -2.16 16.01
CA ILE A 34 -19.11 -1.83 14.66
C ILE A 34 -18.21 -0.62 14.72
N ILE A 35 -17.05 -0.69 14.08
CA ILE A 35 -16.14 0.45 13.94
C ILE A 35 -15.79 0.67 12.47
N ASP A 36 -15.84 1.91 12.03
CA ASP A 36 -15.40 2.35 10.71
C ASP A 36 -15.03 3.84 10.80
N LEU A 37 -13.96 4.26 10.12
CA LEU A 37 -13.46 5.63 10.16
C LEU A 37 -14.01 6.51 9.03
N ASP A 38 -14.67 5.90 8.03
CA ASP A 38 -15.09 6.58 6.83
C ASP A 38 -16.54 7.08 6.90
N THR A 39 -16.82 8.03 6.00
CA THR A 39 -18.18 8.42 5.61
C THR A 39 -18.59 7.77 4.29
N ILE A 40 -19.89 7.76 4.00
CA ILE A 40 -20.47 7.10 2.83
C ILE A 40 -20.25 7.94 1.57
N ASP A 41 -19.68 7.31 0.53
CA ASP A 41 -19.55 7.90 -0.81
C ASP A 41 -20.54 7.27 -1.83
N VAL A 42 -20.84 7.99 -2.91
CA VAL A 42 -21.73 7.49 -3.99
C VAL A 42 -21.20 6.19 -4.62
N SER A 43 -19.88 6.07 -4.77
CA SER A 43 -19.22 4.87 -5.31
C SER A 43 -19.43 3.61 -4.46
N ASN A 44 -19.86 3.77 -3.20
CA ASN A 44 -20.09 2.66 -2.27
C ASN A 44 -21.44 1.96 -2.53
N LEU A 45 -22.42 2.67 -3.10
CA LEU A 45 -23.82 2.25 -3.16
C LEU A 45 -24.09 1.01 -4.03
N ASN A 46 -23.16 0.65 -4.92
CA ASN A 46 -23.29 -0.55 -5.76
C ASN A 46 -23.08 -1.87 -4.98
N ARG A 47 -22.49 -1.82 -3.78
CA ARG A 47 -22.07 -3.02 -3.03
C ARG A 47 -22.21 -2.92 -1.51
N GLN A 48 -22.52 -1.75 -0.97
CA GLN A 48 -22.74 -1.52 0.46
C GLN A 48 -24.23 -1.27 0.70
N PHE A 49 -25.01 -2.35 0.65
CA PHE A 49 -26.48 -2.29 0.51
C PHE A 49 -27.21 -1.72 1.75
N LEU A 50 -26.53 -1.50 2.88
CA LEU A 50 -27.10 -0.78 4.03
C LEU A 50 -27.21 0.73 3.79
N PHE A 51 -26.56 1.24 2.74
CA PHE A 51 -26.48 2.67 2.44
C PHE A 51 -27.38 3.07 1.26
N ARG A 52 -27.85 4.32 1.31
CA ARG A 52 -28.75 4.93 0.32
C ARG A 52 -28.16 6.27 -0.10
N LYS A 53 -28.66 6.82 -1.21
CA LYS A 53 -28.17 8.10 -1.75
C LYS A 53 -28.30 9.26 -0.75
N GLU A 54 -29.34 9.27 0.07
CA GLU A 54 -29.54 10.25 1.15
C GLU A 54 -28.60 10.10 2.35
N HIS A 55 -27.81 9.03 2.40
CA HIS A 55 -26.81 8.79 3.44
C HIS A 55 -25.40 9.28 3.06
N VAL A 56 -25.18 9.74 1.82
CA VAL A 56 -23.88 10.22 1.36
C VAL A 56 -23.36 11.35 2.27
N GLY A 57 -22.10 11.25 2.67
CA GLY A 57 -21.42 12.14 3.62
C GLY A 57 -21.68 11.83 5.10
N LYS A 58 -22.54 10.87 5.43
CA LYS A 58 -22.77 10.43 6.83
C LYS A 58 -21.82 9.29 7.22
N PRO A 59 -21.50 9.10 8.51
CA PRO A 59 -20.61 8.04 8.97
C PRO A 59 -21.13 6.63 8.63
N LYS A 60 -20.28 5.76 8.08
CA LYS A 60 -20.66 4.40 7.66
C LYS A 60 -21.17 3.56 8.83
N SER A 61 -20.42 3.52 9.93
CA SER A 61 -20.77 2.70 11.12
C SER A 61 -22.11 3.08 11.73
N VAL A 62 -22.40 4.39 11.84
CA VAL A 62 -23.65 4.90 12.43
C VAL A 62 -24.86 4.58 11.56
N ILE A 63 -24.76 4.76 10.24
CA ILE A 63 -25.84 4.42 9.32
C ILE A 63 -26.02 2.90 9.23
N ALA A 64 -24.94 2.12 9.20
CA ALA A 64 -25.01 0.66 9.20
C ALA A 64 -25.78 0.15 10.42
N ARG A 65 -25.46 0.66 11.62
CA ARG A 65 -26.22 0.38 12.85
C ARG A 65 -27.71 0.69 12.68
N SER A 66 -28.04 1.87 12.18
CA SER A 66 -29.45 2.30 12.04
C SER A 66 -30.21 1.37 11.10
N SER A 67 -29.64 1.06 9.93
CA SER A 67 -30.22 0.13 8.95
C SER A 67 -30.38 -1.29 9.51
N ILE A 68 -29.45 -1.77 10.34
CA ILE A 68 -29.55 -3.08 10.97
C ILE A 68 -30.64 -3.11 12.06
N LEU A 69 -30.78 -2.04 12.85
CA LEU A 69 -31.83 -1.95 13.87
C LEU A 69 -33.23 -1.80 13.26
N GLU A 70 -33.35 -1.25 12.05
CA GLU A 70 -34.61 -1.31 11.29
C GLU A 70 -34.95 -2.74 10.88
N LEU A 71 -33.96 -3.54 10.48
CA LEU A 71 -34.14 -4.95 10.09
C LEU A 71 -34.41 -5.86 11.30
N LYS A 72 -33.69 -5.64 12.41
CA LYS A 72 -33.72 -6.46 13.61
C LYS A 72 -33.69 -5.55 14.86
N PRO A 73 -34.86 -5.09 15.34
CA PRO A 73 -34.93 -4.10 16.44
C PRO A 73 -34.56 -4.64 17.83
N ASP A 74 -34.55 -5.96 18.01
CA ASP A 74 -34.38 -6.64 19.31
C ASP A 74 -32.93 -7.02 19.63
N ILE A 75 -31.95 -6.50 18.89
CA ILE A 75 -30.53 -6.70 19.15
C ILE A 75 -29.85 -5.40 19.59
N LYS A 76 -28.73 -5.54 20.29
CA LYS A 76 -27.85 -4.44 20.68
C LYS A 76 -26.78 -4.27 19.61
N VAL A 77 -26.75 -3.08 19.01
CA VAL A 77 -25.71 -2.68 18.07
C VAL A 77 -25.09 -1.36 18.54
N THR A 78 -23.79 -1.35 18.77
CA THR A 78 -23.00 -0.15 19.11
C THR A 78 -22.17 0.24 17.89
N ALA A 79 -22.07 1.53 17.59
CA ALA A 79 -21.32 2.03 16.43
C ALA A 79 -20.32 3.11 16.84
N TYR A 80 -19.11 3.00 16.30
CA TYR A 80 -18.01 3.94 16.48
C TYR A 80 -17.60 4.49 15.12
N HIS A 81 -17.64 5.81 14.96
CA HIS A 81 -17.05 6.49 13.81
C HIS A 81 -15.64 6.92 14.19
N ASN A 82 -14.70 5.97 14.13
CA ASN A 82 -13.31 6.19 14.51
C ASN A 82 -12.39 5.16 13.84
N SER A 83 -11.08 5.41 13.87
CA SER A 83 -10.08 4.42 13.50
C SER A 83 -9.91 3.38 14.59
N ILE A 84 -9.86 2.09 14.22
CA ILE A 84 -9.53 1.02 15.17
C ILE A 84 -8.10 1.15 15.73
N MET A 85 -7.24 1.92 15.06
CA MET A 85 -5.87 2.19 15.50
C MET A 85 -5.78 3.30 16.56
N SER A 86 -6.91 3.92 16.93
CA SER A 86 -6.94 4.90 18.02
C SER A 86 -6.63 4.24 19.37
N LYS A 87 -5.88 4.96 20.22
CA LYS A 87 -5.38 4.46 21.52
C LYS A 87 -6.46 3.99 22.50
N GLU A 88 -7.72 4.38 22.28
CA GLU A 88 -8.86 3.97 23.12
C GLU A 88 -9.27 2.50 22.92
N TYR A 89 -8.89 1.88 21.80
CA TYR A 89 -9.20 0.48 21.47
C TYR A 89 -8.04 -0.44 21.84
N ASP A 90 -7.67 -0.44 23.12
CA ASP A 90 -6.56 -1.21 23.66
C ASP A 90 -6.87 -2.71 23.84
N VAL A 91 -5.92 -3.47 24.39
CA VAL A 91 -6.10 -4.90 24.67
C VAL A 91 -7.30 -5.17 25.58
N LYS A 92 -7.57 -4.31 26.57
CA LYS A 92 -8.72 -4.48 27.49
C LYS A 92 -10.04 -4.29 26.76
N TYR A 93 -10.10 -3.33 25.85
CA TYR A 93 -11.24 -3.17 24.95
C TYR A 93 -11.45 -4.44 24.12
N PHE A 94 -10.41 -5.07 23.58
CA PHE A 94 -10.57 -6.29 22.79
C PHE A 94 -10.98 -7.53 23.62
N GLN A 95 -10.52 -7.65 24.87
CA GLN A 95 -10.80 -8.78 25.76
C GLN A 95 -12.30 -8.99 26.07
N GLN A 96 -13.16 -7.99 25.83
CA GLN A 96 -14.60 -8.13 26.05
C GLN A 96 -15.32 -8.92 24.94
N PHE A 97 -14.68 -9.14 23.79
CA PHE A 97 -15.29 -9.78 22.63
C PHE A 97 -15.05 -11.29 22.62
N THR A 98 -16.03 -12.03 22.16
CA THR A 98 -15.92 -13.46 21.91
C THR A 98 -15.18 -13.75 20.61
N ILE A 99 -15.46 -12.96 19.56
CA ILE A 99 -14.85 -13.06 18.24
C ILE A 99 -14.70 -11.66 17.67
N VAL A 100 -13.56 -11.37 17.06
CA VAL A 100 -13.33 -10.18 16.23
C VAL A 100 -13.38 -10.59 14.76
N MET A 101 -13.98 -9.76 13.91
CA MET A 101 -14.13 -10.02 12.47
C MET A 101 -13.63 -8.83 11.66
N ASN A 102 -12.59 -9.05 10.85
CA ASN A 102 -12.04 -8.03 9.96
C ASN A 102 -12.81 -7.98 8.64
N ALA A 103 -13.25 -6.77 8.29
CA ALA A 103 -13.84 -6.38 7.01
C ALA A 103 -13.11 -5.13 6.45
N LEU A 104 -11.79 -5.10 6.65
CA LEU A 104 -10.87 -4.02 6.31
C LEU A 104 -10.31 -4.16 4.88
N ASP A 105 -9.78 -3.08 4.35
CA ASP A 105 -9.16 -2.98 3.01
C ASP A 105 -7.72 -2.44 3.03
N ASN A 106 -7.15 -2.19 4.21
CA ASN A 106 -5.79 -1.70 4.37
C ASN A 106 -4.96 -2.63 5.27
N ARG A 107 -3.71 -2.87 4.86
CA ARG A 107 -2.80 -3.82 5.51
C ARG A 107 -2.42 -3.38 6.93
N ALA A 108 -2.17 -2.08 7.12
CA ALA A 108 -1.76 -1.54 8.43
C ALA A 108 -2.81 -1.81 9.53
N ALA A 109 -4.08 -1.53 9.28
CA ALA A 109 -5.15 -1.82 10.24
C ALA A 109 -5.36 -3.33 10.44
N ARG A 110 -5.20 -4.15 9.40
CA ARG A 110 -5.27 -5.63 9.53
C ARG A 110 -4.15 -6.17 10.43
N SER A 111 -2.91 -5.74 10.22
CA SER A 111 -1.77 -6.12 11.09
C SER A 111 -1.95 -5.61 12.51
N HIS A 112 -2.47 -4.39 12.69
CA HIS A 112 -2.79 -3.85 14.02
C HIS A 112 -3.84 -4.70 14.76
N VAL A 113 -4.99 -4.99 14.12
CA VAL A 113 -6.03 -5.83 14.71
C VAL A 113 -5.52 -7.25 14.97
N ASN A 114 -4.73 -7.82 14.06
CA ASN A 114 -4.07 -9.11 14.26
C ASN A 114 -3.28 -9.14 15.57
N ARG A 115 -2.40 -8.15 15.78
CA ARG A 115 -1.54 -8.06 16.96
C ARG A 115 -2.35 -7.89 18.25
N ILE A 116 -3.36 -7.02 18.26
CA ILE A 116 -4.20 -6.84 19.46
C ILE A 116 -5.04 -8.09 19.75
N CYS A 117 -5.58 -8.78 18.74
CA CYS A 117 -6.31 -10.04 18.98
C CYS A 117 -5.40 -11.13 19.57
N LEU A 118 -4.14 -11.22 19.12
CA LEU A 118 -3.14 -12.11 19.72
C LEU A 118 -2.81 -11.69 21.16
N ALA A 119 -2.69 -10.40 21.45
CA ALA A 119 -2.47 -9.89 22.80
C ALA A 119 -3.65 -10.20 23.73
N ALA A 120 -4.87 -9.89 23.27
CA ALA A 120 -6.13 -10.11 23.98
C ALA A 120 -6.53 -11.59 24.09
N LYS A 121 -5.88 -12.49 23.32
CA LYS A 121 -6.23 -13.91 23.19
C LYS A 121 -7.67 -14.12 22.70
N VAL A 122 -8.11 -13.28 21.78
CA VAL A 122 -9.45 -13.34 21.17
C VAL A 122 -9.30 -13.87 19.75
N PRO A 123 -10.10 -14.87 19.32
CA PRO A 123 -10.04 -15.37 17.96
C PRO A 123 -10.46 -14.29 16.95
N LEU A 124 -9.69 -14.17 15.88
CA LEU A 124 -9.92 -13.25 14.77
C LEU A 124 -10.36 -14.02 13.54
N ILE A 125 -11.46 -13.60 12.90
CA ILE A 125 -11.83 -14.03 11.56
C ILE A 125 -11.35 -12.96 10.57
N GLU A 126 -10.39 -13.32 9.74
CA GLU A 126 -9.83 -12.44 8.71
C GLU A 126 -10.45 -12.76 7.34
N SER A 127 -10.64 -11.73 6.52
CA SER A 127 -11.26 -11.88 5.21
C SER A 127 -10.77 -10.86 4.19
N GLY A 128 -10.92 -11.20 2.91
CA GLY A 128 -10.61 -10.29 1.81
C GLY A 128 -11.38 -10.65 0.55
N SER A 129 -11.53 -9.68 -0.35
CA SER A 129 -12.20 -9.83 -1.63
C SER A 129 -11.59 -8.94 -2.69
N ALA A 130 -11.44 -9.47 -3.91
CA ALA A 130 -10.99 -8.73 -5.08
C ALA A 130 -11.69 -9.28 -6.34
N GLY A 131 -12.57 -8.48 -6.93
CA GLY A 131 -13.38 -8.87 -8.07
C GLY A 131 -14.23 -10.12 -7.77
N TYR A 132 -13.91 -11.23 -8.42
CA TYR A 132 -14.56 -12.54 -8.24
C TYR A 132 -13.86 -13.46 -7.23
N LEU A 133 -12.73 -13.00 -6.67
CA LEU A 133 -11.89 -13.76 -5.76
C LEU A 133 -12.10 -13.28 -4.32
N GLY A 134 -11.85 -14.16 -3.37
CA GLY A 134 -11.85 -13.81 -1.95
C GLY A 134 -11.44 -14.97 -1.07
N GLN A 135 -11.26 -14.69 0.21
CA GLN A 135 -10.91 -15.70 1.20
C GLN A 135 -11.43 -15.35 2.59
N VAL A 136 -11.56 -16.38 3.41
CA VAL A 136 -11.84 -16.29 4.84
C VAL A 136 -10.89 -17.22 5.58
N THR A 137 -10.30 -16.75 6.68
CA THR A 137 -9.47 -17.57 7.56
C THR A 137 -9.74 -17.25 9.03
N VAL A 138 -9.28 -18.13 9.90
CA VAL A 138 -9.39 -17.98 11.36
C VAL A 138 -7.98 -17.92 11.94
N ILE A 139 -7.76 -16.92 12.79
CA ILE A 139 -6.51 -16.68 13.49
C ILE A 139 -6.75 -16.90 14.99
N GLY A 140 -6.01 -17.83 15.59
CA GLY A 140 -6.00 -18.11 17.02
C GLY A 140 -4.58 -18.21 17.56
N LYS A 141 -4.27 -17.46 18.62
CA LYS A 141 -2.93 -17.40 19.23
C LYS A 141 -2.40 -18.79 19.57
N GLY A 142 -1.23 -19.14 19.05
CA GLY A 142 -0.57 -20.42 19.30
C GLY A 142 -1.22 -21.64 18.63
N LEU A 143 -2.32 -21.46 17.89
CA LEU A 143 -3.10 -22.54 17.28
C LEU A 143 -2.99 -22.51 15.75
N THR A 144 -3.02 -21.32 15.16
CA THR A 144 -2.92 -21.10 13.71
C THR A 144 -1.85 -20.08 13.39
N GLU A 145 -1.43 -19.99 12.13
CA GLU A 145 -0.68 -18.83 11.66
C GLU A 145 -1.46 -17.52 11.90
N CYS A 146 -0.72 -16.44 12.17
CA CYS A 146 -1.30 -15.11 12.27
C CYS A 146 -1.24 -14.38 10.92
N TYR A 147 -1.86 -13.21 10.81
CA TYR A 147 -1.90 -12.44 9.56
C TYR A 147 -0.50 -12.15 9.00
N ASP A 148 0.47 -11.89 9.89
CA ASP A 148 1.84 -11.51 9.58
C ASP A 148 2.83 -12.70 9.47
N CYS A 149 2.35 -13.96 9.53
CA CYS A 149 3.22 -15.14 9.37
C CYS A 149 3.79 -15.30 7.95
N GLN A 150 3.02 -14.91 6.95
CA GLN A 150 3.42 -14.92 5.55
C GLN A 150 3.73 -13.49 5.12
N PRO A 151 4.91 -13.23 4.54
CA PRO A 151 5.22 -11.92 4.01
C PRO A 151 4.21 -11.56 2.92
N LYS A 152 3.67 -10.34 3.00
CA LYS A 152 2.80 -9.77 1.97
C LYS A 152 3.69 -9.01 0.97
N ALA A 153 3.36 -9.07 -0.32
CA ALA A 153 4.11 -8.31 -1.32
C ALA A 153 4.08 -6.82 -0.95
N PRO A 154 5.22 -6.10 -0.90
CA PRO A 154 5.21 -4.68 -0.57
C PRO A 154 4.45 -3.90 -1.66
N GLN A 155 3.80 -2.79 -1.28
CA GLN A 155 3.25 -1.89 -2.29
C GLN A 155 4.36 -1.44 -3.24
N LYS A 156 4.06 -1.37 -4.55
CA LYS A 156 5.02 -0.90 -5.55
C LYS A 156 5.42 0.55 -5.24
N THR A 157 6.65 0.74 -4.78
CA THR A 157 7.28 2.05 -4.66
C THR A 157 8.13 2.32 -5.90
N PHE A 158 8.27 3.60 -6.27
CA PHE A 158 9.05 4.01 -7.43
C PHE A 158 10.22 4.90 -6.98
N PRO A 159 11.43 4.70 -7.52
CA PRO A 159 12.59 5.53 -7.17
C PRO A 159 12.36 7.02 -7.46
N GLY A 160 12.84 7.91 -6.58
CA GLY A 160 12.66 9.36 -6.70
C GLY A 160 13.19 9.91 -8.02
N CYS A 161 14.37 9.44 -8.46
CA CYS A 161 14.97 9.80 -9.74
C CYS A 161 14.07 9.43 -10.92
N THR A 162 13.39 8.27 -10.86
CA THR A 162 12.44 7.83 -11.90
C THR A 162 11.20 8.73 -11.95
N ILE A 163 10.70 9.18 -10.80
CA ILE A 163 9.53 10.06 -10.72
C ILE A 163 9.87 11.49 -11.16
N ARG A 164 11.02 12.03 -10.73
CA ARG A 164 11.44 13.43 -10.91
C ARG A 164 12.09 13.68 -12.27
N ASN A 165 12.93 12.77 -12.74
CA ASN A 165 13.76 12.96 -13.94
C ASN A 165 13.29 12.12 -15.14
N THR A 166 13.11 10.81 -14.97
CA THR A 166 13.05 9.86 -16.11
C THR A 166 11.80 8.94 -16.09
N PRO A 167 10.58 9.49 -16.03
CA PRO A 167 9.37 8.68 -16.08
C PRO A 167 9.26 7.96 -17.42
N SER A 168 8.89 6.68 -17.38
CA SER A 168 8.79 5.79 -18.54
C SER A 168 7.42 5.12 -18.68
N ALA A 169 6.56 5.23 -17.66
CA ALA A 169 5.23 4.65 -17.63
C ALA A 169 4.20 5.66 -17.09
N PRO A 170 2.90 5.54 -17.47
CA PRO A 170 1.85 6.43 -16.99
C PRO A 170 1.77 6.52 -15.46
N ILE A 171 2.01 5.41 -14.76
CA ILE A 171 1.99 5.37 -13.30
C ILE A 171 3.03 6.31 -12.66
N HIS A 172 4.21 6.47 -13.27
CA HIS A 172 5.23 7.41 -12.75
C HIS A 172 4.74 8.86 -12.84
N CYS A 173 4.03 9.22 -13.91
CA CYS A 173 3.44 10.54 -14.06
C CYS A 173 2.27 10.78 -13.09
N ILE A 174 1.51 9.73 -12.77
CA ILE A 174 0.41 9.78 -11.79
C ILE A 174 0.96 9.97 -10.38
N VAL A 175 2.01 9.23 -10.00
CA VAL A 175 2.71 9.37 -8.71
C VAL A 175 3.28 10.79 -8.58
N TRP A 176 3.98 11.30 -9.61
CA TRP A 176 4.47 12.69 -9.65
C TRP A 176 3.33 13.70 -9.45
N ALA A 177 2.16 13.49 -10.05
CA ALA A 177 1.03 14.39 -9.92
C ALA A 177 0.39 14.35 -8.52
N LYS A 178 0.43 13.21 -7.82
CA LYS A 178 0.03 13.10 -6.41
C LYS A 178 1.03 13.82 -5.50
N HIS A 179 2.33 13.62 -5.73
CA HIS A 179 3.38 14.34 -5.00
C HIS A 179 3.21 15.86 -5.19
N LEU A 180 2.91 16.31 -6.43
CA LEU A 180 2.64 17.71 -6.71
C LEU A 180 1.42 18.24 -5.94
N PHE A 181 0.35 17.45 -5.82
CA PHE A 181 -0.81 17.82 -5.01
C PHE A 181 -0.41 18.04 -3.54
N ASN A 182 0.35 17.11 -2.96
CA ASN A 182 0.83 17.21 -1.57
C ASN A 182 1.74 18.43 -1.39
N GLN A 183 2.72 18.63 -2.28
CA GLN A 183 3.60 19.79 -2.26
C GLN A 183 2.85 21.12 -2.32
N LEU A 184 1.77 21.21 -3.12
CA LEU A 184 1.03 22.47 -3.27
C LEU A 184 -0.01 22.71 -2.18
N PHE A 185 -0.68 21.65 -1.70
CA PHE A 185 -1.89 21.75 -0.89
C PHE A 185 -1.93 20.86 0.35
N GLY A 186 -1.16 19.77 0.36
CA GLY A 186 -1.17 18.75 1.42
C GLY A 186 -0.11 18.97 2.49
N GLU A 187 0.29 17.89 3.15
CA GLU A 187 1.42 17.93 4.08
C GLU A 187 2.73 18.00 3.29
N GLU A 188 3.71 18.76 3.79
CA GLU A 188 4.99 18.91 3.10
C GLU A 188 5.86 17.70 3.45
N ASP A 189 6.20 16.90 2.44
CA ASP A 189 7.07 15.73 2.57
C ASP A 189 8.30 15.94 1.66
N ALA A 190 9.51 15.71 2.18
CA ALA A 190 10.74 15.87 1.40
C ALA A 190 10.87 14.80 0.30
N ASP A 191 10.32 13.61 0.54
CA ASP A 191 10.35 12.48 -0.39
C ASP A 191 9.38 12.67 -1.57
N ASP A 192 8.40 13.57 -1.39
CA ASP A 192 7.43 13.98 -2.40
C ASP A 192 7.92 15.17 -3.27
N ASP A 193 9.22 15.49 -3.31
CA ASP A 193 9.68 16.57 -4.20
C ASP A 193 9.44 16.21 -5.68
N VAL A 194 8.95 17.20 -6.41
CA VAL A 194 8.54 17.11 -7.82
C VAL A 194 9.52 17.78 -8.77
N SER A 195 10.44 18.56 -8.22
CA SER A 195 11.42 19.33 -8.96
C SER A 195 12.52 18.39 -9.49
N PRO A 196 13.17 18.65 -10.66
CA PRO A 196 14.22 17.78 -11.19
C PRO A 196 15.33 17.46 -10.18
N ASP A 197 15.72 16.19 -10.06
CA ASP A 197 16.74 15.76 -9.11
C ASP A 197 18.14 15.97 -9.66
N THR A 198 18.93 16.82 -8.99
CA THR A 198 20.32 17.11 -9.36
C THR A 198 21.33 16.14 -8.75
N GLU A 199 20.88 15.33 -7.79
CA GLU A 199 21.71 14.35 -7.08
C GLU A 199 21.53 12.93 -7.64
N ASP A 200 20.85 12.82 -8.79
CA ASP A 200 20.64 11.56 -9.52
C ASP A 200 21.98 10.85 -9.81
N PRO A 201 22.15 9.60 -9.35
CA PRO A 201 23.40 8.85 -9.55
C PRO A 201 23.82 8.68 -11.02
N GLU A 202 22.87 8.69 -11.97
CA GLU A 202 23.17 8.64 -13.41
C GLU A 202 23.92 9.90 -13.89
N LEU A 203 23.90 11.00 -13.11
CA LEU A 203 24.59 12.25 -13.42
C LEU A 203 26.04 12.28 -12.90
N ALA A 204 26.41 11.43 -11.95
CA ALA A 204 27.56 11.58 -11.04
C ALA A 204 28.98 11.37 -11.61
N SER A 205 29.19 11.14 -12.91
CA SER A 205 30.55 11.15 -13.51
C SER A 205 31.05 12.57 -13.85
N GLU A 206 32.37 12.79 -13.90
CA GLU A 206 33.14 14.06 -13.83
C GLU A 206 32.52 15.35 -14.45
N ALA A 207 31.69 15.25 -15.49
CA ALA A 207 30.94 16.37 -16.08
C ALA A 207 29.74 16.89 -15.24
N GLY A 208 29.14 16.08 -14.36
CA GLY A 208 28.00 16.50 -13.51
C GLY A 208 28.40 17.49 -12.41
N ALA A 209 29.67 17.43 -11.98
CA ALA A 209 30.24 18.35 -11.00
C ALA A 209 30.36 19.79 -11.53
N GLU A 210 30.36 20.02 -12.84
CA GLU A 210 30.39 21.38 -13.43
C GLU A 210 29.00 22.02 -13.54
N ALA A 211 27.93 21.23 -13.70
CA ALA A 211 26.55 21.71 -13.64
C ALA A 211 26.14 22.09 -12.21
N LEU A 212 26.58 21.30 -11.21
CA LEU A 212 26.37 21.56 -9.78
C LEU A 212 27.10 22.83 -9.28
N LYS A 213 28.19 23.26 -9.95
CA LYS A 213 28.99 24.43 -9.54
C LYS A 213 28.46 25.78 -10.04
N LYS A 214 27.47 25.80 -10.93
CA LYS A 214 27.03 27.05 -11.61
C LYS A 214 25.82 27.75 -11.01
N ASP A 215 25.13 27.16 -10.04
CA ASP A 215 24.02 27.83 -9.36
C ASP A 215 23.92 27.43 -7.88
N GLU A 216 24.57 28.20 -7.01
CA GLU A 216 24.19 28.32 -5.58
C GLU A 216 22.87 29.12 -5.44
N LEU A 217 21.93 28.96 -6.37
CA LEU A 217 20.57 29.47 -6.20
C LEU A 217 19.87 28.55 -5.20
N LYS A 218 19.68 29.03 -3.95
CA LYS A 218 18.82 28.39 -2.96
C LYS A 218 17.49 28.01 -3.62
N ARG A 219 17.34 26.72 -3.93
CA ARG A 219 16.14 26.18 -4.57
C ARG A 219 14.95 26.48 -3.67
N THR A 220 14.04 27.31 -4.15
CA THR A 220 12.83 27.67 -3.41
C THR A 220 11.86 26.50 -3.51
N SER A 221 11.31 26.04 -2.37
CA SER A 221 10.35 24.92 -2.39
C SER A 221 9.16 25.23 -3.29
N THR A 222 8.60 24.18 -3.91
CA THR A 222 7.47 24.30 -4.85
C THR A 222 6.30 25.04 -4.21
N ARG A 223 6.00 24.76 -2.94
CA ARG A 223 4.95 25.47 -2.18
C ARG A 223 5.24 26.95 -2.01
N LYS A 224 6.46 27.28 -1.57
CA LYS A 224 6.84 28.67 -1.33
C LYS A 224 6.76 29.48 -2.63
N TRP A 225 7.24 28.91 -3.72
CA TRP A 225 7.15 29.53 -5.04
C TRP A 225 5.70 29.69 -5.53
N ALA A 226 4.85 28.69 -5.28
CA ALA A 226 3.42 28.75 -5.60
C ALA A 226 2.71 29.87 -4.83
N LYS A 227 3.01 30.03 -3.53
CA LYS A 227 2.48 31.12 -2.69
C LYS A 227 2.95 32.50 -3.20
N GLU A 228 4.23 32.66 -3.51
CA GLU A 228 4.78 33.91 -4.08
C GLU A 228 4.17 34.25 -5.44
N SER A 229 3.76 33.23 -6.20
CA SER A 229 3.08 33.37 -7.48
C SER A 229 1.55 33.47 -7.35
N GLU A 230 1.01 33.53 -6.14
CA GLU A 230 -0.43 33.55 -5.83
C GLU A 230 -1.21 32.38 -6.46
N TYR A 231 -0.54 31.22 -6.59
CA TYR A 231 -1.03 30.03 -7.28
C TYR A 231 -1.56 30.33 -8.69
N ASN A 232 -0.95 31.29 -9.40
CA ASN A 232 -1.34 31.63 -10.76
C ASN A 232 -1.13 30.42 -11.70
N PRO A 233 -2.19 29.95 -12.41
CA PRO A 233 -2.10 28.78 -13.25
C PRO A 233 -1.05 28.85 -14.36
N GLU A 234 -0.97 29.97 -15.07
CA GLU A 234 -0.02 30.14 -16.17
C GLU A 234 1.42 30.13 -15.68
N LYS A 235 1.69 30.81 -14.55
CA LYS A 235 3.03 30.79 -13.92
C LYS A 235 3.41 29.37 -13.48
N LEU A 236 2.54 28.68 -12.73
CA LEU A 236 2.80 27.32 -12.26
C LEU A 236 2.97 26.34 -13.42
N PHE A 237 2.14 26.46 -14.45
CA PHE A 237 2.28 25.64 -15.65
C PHE A 237 3.63 25.87 -16.32
N LYS A 238 4.02 27.13 -16.51
CA LYS A 238 5.29 27.48 -17.13
C LYS A 238 6.48 26.96 -16.32
N LYS A 239 6.44 27.07 -14.99
CA LYS A 239 7.48 26.51 -14.12
C LYS A 239 7.61 24.99 -14.31
N LEU A 240 6.52 24.26 -14.05
CA LEU A 240 6.53 22.79 -13.93
C LEU A 240 6.67 22.07 -15.28
N PHE A 241 6.01 22.58 -16.33
CA PHE A 241 5.90 21.91 -17.63
C PHE A 241 6.79 22.55 -18.72
N SER A 242 7.47 23.67 -18.42
CA SER A 242 8.40 24.33 -19.34
C SER A 242 9.79 24.53 -18.76
N GLU A 243 9.93 25.31 -17.69
CA GLU A 243 11.22 25.74 -17.13
C GLU A 243 11.95 24.57 -16.48
N ASP A 244 11.27 23.78 -15.65
CA ASP A 244 11.83 22.60 -15.01
C ASP A 244 12.18 21.52 -16.06
N ILE A 245 11.42 21.41 -17.16
CA ILE A 245 11.75 20.50 -18.28
C ILE A 245 12.96 20.99 -19.07
N LYS A 246 13.09 22.30 -19.30
CA LYS A 246 14.30 22.87 -19.93
C LYS A 246 15.53 22.69 -19.06
N TYR A 247 15.37 22.80 -17.75
CA TYR A 247 16.44 22.49 -16.79
C TYR A 247 16.81 21.01 -16.86
N LEU A 248 15.84 20.10 -16.87
CA LEU A 248 16.05 18.67 -17.01
C LEU A 248 16.74 18.29 -18.35
N LEU A 249 16.45 19.01 -19.45
CA LEU A 249 17.16 18.85 -20.73
C LEU A 249 18.63 19.27 -20.68
N SER A 250 19.02 20.14 -19.74
CA SER A 250 20.44 20.49 -19.54
C SER A 250 21.27 19.32 -18.97
N MET A 251 20.60 18.29 -18.44
CA MET A 251 21.22 17.06 -17.95
C MET A 251 21.46 16.08 -19.10
N GLU A 252 22.36 16.42 -20.03
CA GLU A 252 22.54 15.74 -21.33
C GLU A 252 22.77 14.22 -21.25
N LYS A 253 23.36 13.71 -20.16
CA LYS A 253 23.63 12.27 -19.98
C LYS A 253 22.37 11.41 -19.93
N LEU A 254 21.30 11.92 -19.30
CA LEU A 254 20.02 11.20 -19.18
C LEU A 254 19.35 10.97 -20.55
N TRP A 255 19.76 11.76 -21.54
CA TRP A 255 19.19 11.79 -22.89
C TRP A 255 20.21 11.36 -23.96
N SER A 256 21.35 10.80 -23.52
CA SER A 256 22.40 10.38 -24.43
C SER A 256 21.96 9.18 -25.26
N ALA A 257 22.62 8.97 -26.41
CA ALA A 257 22.32 7.84 -27.30
C ALA A 257 22.43 6.48 -26.59
N ASP A 258 23.27 6.38 -25.56
CA ASP A 258 23.51 5.16 -24.79
C ASP A 258 22.32 4.76 -23.90
N THR A 259 21.47 5.72 -23.52
CA THR A 259 20.28 5.47 -22.69
C THR A 259 19.07 4.99 -23.49
N ASN A 260 19.06 5.17 -24.81
CA ASN A 260 17.92 4.93 -25.70
C ASN A 260 16.61 5.62 -25.25
N ARG A 261 16.69 6.70 -24.45
CA ARG A 261 15.56 7.48 -23.97
C ARG A 261 15.26 8.63 -24.93
N LYS A 262 13.98 8.92 -25.17
CA LYS A 262 13.58 10.10 -25.93
C LYS A 262 13.64 11.33 -25.02
N PRO A 263 14.31 12.44 -25.42
CA PRO A 263 14.33 13.66 -24.62
C PRO A 263 12.91 14.24 -24.42
N PRO A 264 12.60 14.78 -23.23
CA PRO A 264 11.30 15.37 -22.97
C PRO A 264 11.09 16.66 -23.78
N THR A 265 9.84 16.94 -24.14
CA THR A 265 9.47 18.13 -24.91
C THR A 265 8.76 19.15 -24.02
N PRO A 266 9.37 20.32 -23.72
CA PRO A 266 8.74 21.36 -22.92
C PRO A 266 7.43 21.85 -23.54
N LEU A 267 6.43 22.12 -22.71
CA LEU A 267 5.16 22.72 -23.14
C LEU A 267 5.20 24.24 -22.96
N ASP A 268 4.48 24.95 -23.83
CA ASP A 268 4.22 26.38 -23.73
C ASP A 268 2.72 26.61 -23.50
N TRP A 269 2.38 27.47 -22.55
CA TRP A 269 0.99 27.75 -22.17
C TRP A 269 0.12 28.22 -23.35
N ASN A 270 0.71 29.02 -24.25
CA ASN A 270 0.03 29.65 -25.38
C ASN A 270 0.19 28.85 -26.68
N GLN A 271 1.13 27.89 -26.74
CA GLN A 271 1.43 27.09 -27.92
C GLN A 271 1.38 25.58 -27.58
N LEU A 272 0.17 25.07 -27.41
CA LEU A 272 -0.08 23.64 -27.22
C LEU A 272 -0.39 22.96 -28.56
N PRO A 273 -0.06 21.67 -28.71
CA PRO A 273 -0.42 20.88 -29.89
C PRO A 273 -1.95 20.90 -30.12
N SER A 274 -2.39 21.02 -31.38
CA SER A 274 -3.81 20.97 -31.71
C SER A 274 -4.38 19.57 -31.46
N ASP A 275 -5.70 19.51 -31.20
CA ASP A 275 -6.43 18.28 -30.88
C ASP A 275 -6.34 17.21 -31.99
N ASP A 276 -5.91 17.57 -33.20
CA ASP A 276 -5.91 16.71 -34.40
C ASP A 276 -4.90 15.55 -34.35
N ALA A 277 -3.84 15.62 -33.54
CA ALA A 277 -2.75 14.64 -33.59
C ALA A 277 -3.03 13.32 -32.83
N ASN A 278 -3.96 13.33 -31.86
CA ASN A 278 -4.32 12.15 -31.06
C ASN A 278 -5.75 11.64 -31.31
N ASP A 279 -6.58 12.38 -32.04
CA ASP A 279 -7.99 12.05 -32.30
C ASP A 279 -8.18 10.79 -33.17
N ALA A 280 -7.13 10.36 -33.89
CA ALA A 280 -7.21 9.19 -34.77
C ALA A 280 -7.15 7.83 -34.03
N LYS A 281 -6.79 7.80 -32.73
CA LYS A 281 -6.72 6.54 -31.95
C LYS A 281 -7.68 6.46 -30.75
N SER A 282 -8.26 7.57 -30.29
CA SER A 282 -9.07 7.62 -29.07
C SER A 282 -10.59 7.66 -29.30
N ASN A 283 -11.04 7.83 -30.55
CA ASN A 283 -12.47 7.93 -30.91
C ASN A 283 -13.22 6.58 -30.94
N THR A 284 -13.01 5.73 -29.93
CA THR A 284 -14.09 4.83 -29.53
C THR A 284 -15.06 5.69 -28.72
N PRO A 285 -16.31 5.90 -29.16
CA PRO A 285 -17.31 6.57 -28.34
C PRO A 285 -17.54 5.70 -27.11
N SER A 286 -16.86 6.00 -26.00
CA SER A 286 -17.19 5.40 -24.72
C SER A 286 -18.45 6.10 -24.22
N ASP A 287 -19.48 5.32 -23.86
CA ASP A 287 -20.73 5.86 -23.31
C ASP A 287 -20.52 6.65 -22.00
N PHE A 288 -19.34 6.52 -21.37
CA PHE A 288 -18.96 7.20 -20.13
C PHE A 288 -17.95 8.32 -20.37
N LYS A 289 -18.30 9.54 -19.96
CA LYS A 289 -17.49 10.76 -20.08
C LYS A 289 -16.05 10.59 -19.55
N ASP A 290 -15.88 9.84 -18.47
CA ASP A 290 -14.61 9.69 -17.76
C ASP A 290 -13.64 8.69 -18.43
N GLN A 291 -14.11 7.89 -19.38
CA GLN A 291 -13.27 6.97 -20.17
C GLN A 291 -12.68 7.65 -21.42
N ARG A 292 -13.14 8.86 -21.75
CA ARG A 292 -12.53 9.68 -22.79
C ARG A 292 -11.19 10.22 -22.31
N VAL A 293 -10.16 10.04 -23.13
CA VAL A 293 -8.85 10.63 -22.91
C VAL A 293 -8.90 12.12 -23.25
N TRP A 294 -8.45 12.97 -22.32
CA TRP A 294 -8.40 14.41 -22.52
C TRP A 294 -7.25 14.80 -23.44
N SER A 295 -7.46 15.80 -24.28
CA SER A 295 -6.37 16.39 -25.05
C SER A 295 -5.43 17.20 -24.16
N VAL A 296 -4.26 17.58 -24.68
CA VAL A 296 -3.30 18.42 -23.94
C VAL A 296 -3.92 19.80 -23.62
N LEU A 297 -4.70 20.35 -24.56
CA LEU A 297 -5.42 21.60 -24.38
C LEU A 297 -6.46 21.49 -23.25
N GLU A 298 -7.25 20.43 -23.27
CA GLU A 298 -8.24 20.17 -22.22
C GLU A 298 -7.56 19.95 -20.85
N CYS A 299 -6.44 19.22 -20.80
CA CYS A 299 -5.68 19.05 -19.55
C CYS A 299 -5.21 20.40 -19.00
N ARG A 300 -4.74 21.35 -19.84
CA ARG A 300 -4.40 22.71 -19.39
C ARG A 300 -5.59 23.43 -18.75
N GLU A 301 -6.76 23.36 -19.37
CA GLU A 301 -7.97 24.00 -18.84
C GLU A 301 -8.43 23.37 -17.52
N VAL A 302 -8.41 22.04 -17.43
CA VAL A 302 -8.75 21.31 -16.20
C VAL A 302 -7.75 21.60 -15.10
N PHE A 303 -6.44 21.62 -15.40
CA PHE A 303 -5.39 22.04 -14.48
C PHE A 303 -5.66 23.45 -13.92
N SER A 304 -5.93 24.41 -14.80
CA SER A 304 -6.19 25.80 -14.41
C SER A 304 -7.40 25.94 -13.48
N ASN A 305 -8.48 25.25 -13.81
CA ASN A 305 -9.73 25.31 -13.04
C ASN A 305 -9.63 24.57 -11.70
N SER A 306 -9.00 23.40 -11.68
CA SER A 306 -8.82 22.61 -10.45
C SER A 306 -7.85 23.30 -9.49
N LEU A 307 -6.74 23.86 -9.99
CA LEU A 307 -5.77 24.61 -9.19
C LEU A 307 -6.42 25.79 -8.44
N LYS A 308 -7.26 26.59 -9.12
CA LYS A 308 -7.98 27.72 -8.49
C LYS A 308 -8.88 27.24 -7.35
N LYS A 309 -9.66 26.18 -7.58
CA LYS A 309 -10.58 25.62 -6.59
C LYS A 309 -9.84 25.01 -5.40
N LEU A 310 -8.74 24.31 -5.64
CA LEU A 310 -7.91 23.72 -4.58
C LEU A 310 -7.22 24.79 -3.75
N ARG A 311 -6.74 25.88 -4.37
CA ARG A 311 -6.23 27.05 -3.64
C ARG A 311 -7.30 27.62 -2.71
N ASP A 312 -8.48 27.91 -3.24
CA ASP A 312 -9.57 28.48 -2.44
C ASP A 312 -9.97 27.56 -1.28
N ALA A 313 -9.98 26.23 -1.51
CA ALA A 313 -10.21 25.24 -0.46
C ALA A 313 -9.09 25.21 0.58
N ALA A 314 -7.82 25.28 0.17
CA ALA A 314 -6.67 25.30 1.05
C ALA A 314 -6.61 26.59 1.90
N GLU A 315 -6.99 27.74 1.37
CA GLU A 315 -7.08 29.01 2.12
C GLU A 315 -8.23 29.02 3.14
N SER A 316 -9.29 28.24 2.89
CA SER A 316 -10.45 28.15 3.78
C SER A 316 -10.25 27.23 4.98
N LYS A 317 -9.23 26.36 4.95
CA LYS A 317 -8.94 25.39 6.01
C LYS A 317 -7.67 25.79 6.76
N THR A 318 -7.64 25.51 8.06
CA THR A 318 -6.43 25.67 8.89
C THR A 318 -5.45 24.51 8.73
N GLU A 319 -5.94 23.35 8.29
CA GLU A 319 -5.17 22.12 8.09
C GLU A 319 -4.90 21.88 6.60
N ALA A 320 -3.82 21.15 6.33
CA ALA A 320 -3.45 20.71 4.98
C ALA A 320 -4.56 19.89 4.31
N LEU A 321 -4.67 19.98 2.98
CA LEU A 321 -5.62 19.16 2.23
C LEU A 321 -5.08 17.73 2.09
N VAL A 322 -5.90 16.75 2.47
CA VAL A 322 -5.60 15.34 2.19
C VAL A 322 -6.13 14.98 0.81
N TRP A 323 -5.30 14.34 -0.01
CA TRP A 323 -5.72 13.86 -1.32
C TRP A 323 -6.77 12.75 -1.18
N ASP A 324 -7.89 12.89 -1.89
CA ASP A 324 -8.95 11.88 -1.95
C ASP A 324 -9.32 11.58 -3.41
N LYS A 325 -9.31 10.29 -3.77
CA LYS A 325 -9.72 9.79 -5.10
C LYS A 325 -11.20 10.04 -5.41
N ASP A 326 -12.02 10.29 -4.39
CA ASP A 326 -13.45 10.56 -4.53
C ASP A 326 -13.77 12.07 -4.57
N ASP A 327 -12.80 12.93 -4.20
CA ASP A 327 -12.86 14.36 -4.49
C ASP A 327 -12.66 14.61 -5.99
N THR A 328 -13.69 15.19 -6.61
CA THR A 328 -13.71 15.45 -8.05
C THR A 328 -12.61 16.42 -8.47
N ILE A 329 -12.36 17.47 -7.68
CA ILE A 329 -11.39 18.53 -8.01
C ILE A 329 -9.96 18.01 -7.83
N ALA A 330 -9.69 17.26 -6.74
CA ALA A 330 -8.39 16.66 -6.52
C ALA A 330 -8.05 15.63 -7.62
N MET A 331 -9.01 14.80 -8.01
CA MET A 331 -8.81 13.86 -9.13
C MET A 331 -8.64 14.56 -10.48
N ASP A 332 -9.37 15.64 -10.73
CA ASP A 332 -9.21 16.43 -11.96
C ASP A 332 -7.80 17.04 -12.05
N PHE A 333 -7.29 17.57 -10.94
CA PHE A 333 -5.93 18.09 -10.84
C PHE A 333 -4.88 17.01 -11.13
N VAL A 334 -4.95 15.86 -10.44
CA VAL A 334 -4.01 14.75 -10.63
C VAL A 334 -4.05 14.22 -12.06
N THR A 335 -5.25 14.02 -12.63
CA THR A 335 -5.41 13.54 -14.01
C THR A 335 -4.80 14.50 -15.02
N ALA A 336 -5.07 15.81 -14.88
CA ALA A 336 -4.53 16.82 -15.78
C ALA A 336 -3.00 16.90 -15.70
N CYS A 337 -2.43 16.97 -14.49
CA CYS A 337 -0.99 17.03 -14.27
C CYS A 337 -0.27 15.77 -14.78
N ALA A 338 -0.83 14.59 -14.52
CA ALA A 338 -0.26 13.33 -14.96
C ALA A 338 -0.22 13.22 -16.49
N ASN A 339 -1.31 13.61 -17.18
CA ASN A 339 -1.39 13.57 -18.63
C ASN A 339 -0.50 14.64 -19.30
N LEU A 340 -0.42 15.85 -18.75
CA LEU A 340 0.53 16.87 -19.23
C LEU A 340 1.97 16.35 -19.14
N ARG A 341 2.34 15.71 -18.02
CA ARG A 341 3.65 15.09 -17.85
C ARG A 341 3.85 13.91 -18.79
N SER A 342 2.87 13.02 -18.94
CA SER A 342 2.96 11.89 -19.89
C SER A 342 3.23 12.38 -21.31
N TYR A 343 2.54 13.44 -21.76
CA TYR A 343 2.79 14.03 -23.08
C TYR A 343 4.23 14.51 -23.25
N ILE A 344 4.77 15.24 -22.26
CA ILE A 344 6.15 15.76 -22.27
C ILE A 344 7.17 14.66 -22.51
N PHE A 345 6.98 13.49 -21.88
CA PHE A 345 7.88 12.34 -21.99
C PHE A 345 7.53 11.36 -23.13
N GLY A 346 6.52 11.68 -23.96
CA GLY A 346 6.09 10.81 -25.05
C GLY A 346 5.41 9.51 -24.60
N ILE A 347 4.79 9.53 -23.42
CA ILE A 347 4.01 8.44 -22.83
C ILE A 347 2.54 8.60 -23.21
N ASP A 348 1.86 7.49 -23.46
CA ASP A 348 0.43 7.48 -23.79
C ASP A 348 -0.42 8.10 -22.66
N LEU A 349 -1.27 9.05 -23.05
CA LEU A 349 -2.24 9.67 -22.15
C LEU A 349 -3.29 8.66 -21.67
N LYS A 350 -3.80 8.87 -20.46
CA LYS A 350 -4.80 8.00 -19.83
C LYS A 350 -6.09 8.76 -19.57
N SER A 351 -7.20 8.03 -19.60
CA SER A 351 -8.50 8.60 -19.25
C SER A 351 -8.56 8.94 -17.77
N ARG A 352 -9.49 9.82 -17.37
CA ARG A 352 -9.73 10.11 -15.95
C ARG A 352 -10.07 8.86 -15.16
N PHE A 353 -10.81 7.94 -15.78
CA PHE A 353 -11.15 6.63 -15.20
C PHE A 353 -9.90 5.80 -14.91
N ASP A 354 -9.00 5.66 -15.88
CA ASP A 354 -7.77 4.87 -15.72
C ASP A 354 -6.84 5.50 -14.68
N VAL A 355 -6.68 6.84 -14.71
CA VAL A 355 -5.88 7.56 -13.72
C VAL A 355 -6.46 7.40 -12.33
N LYS A 356 -7.78 7.51 -12.16
CA LYS A 356 -8.44 7.27 -10.86
C LYS A 356 -8.18 5.85 -10.34
N SER A 357 -8.24 4.84 -11.23
CA SER A 357 -7.95 3.46 -10.87
C SER A 357 -6.53 3.27 -10.37
N MET A 358 -5.55 3.84 -11.07
CA MET A 358 -4.13 3.75 -10.74
C MET A 358 -3.75 4.59 -9.51
N ALA A 359 -4.21 5.84 -9.44
CA ALA A 359 -3.88 6.76 -8.35
C ALA A 359 -4.47 6.30 -7.00
N GLY A 360 -5.67 5.72 -7.05
CA GLY A 360 -6.42 5.25 -5.90
C GLY A 360 -6.26 3.78 -5.57
N ASN A 361 -5.38 3.05 -6.30
CA ASN A 361 -5.19 1.60 -6.16
C ASN A 361 -6.53 0.83 -6.10
N ILE A 362 -7.45 1.14 -7.03
CA ILE A 362 -8.83 0.66 -6.96
C ILE A 362 -8.89 -0.84 -7.25
N ILE A 363 -9.22 -1.62 -6.23
CA ILE A 363 -9.55 -3.03 -6.37
C ILE A 363 -11.02 -3.16 -6.80
N PRO A 364 -11.35 -3.83 -7.92
CA PRO A 364 -12.73 -4.10 -8.30
C PRO A 364 -13.47 -4.83 -7.17
N ALA A 365 -14.70 -4.41 -6.88
CA ALA A 365 -15.46 -4.99 -5.79
C ALA A 365 -16.90 -5.28 -6.23
N ILE A 366 -17.35 -6.52 -6.01
CA ILE A 366 -18.63 -7.04 -6.48
C ILE A 366 -19.47 -7.45 -5.28
N ALA A 367 -20.73 -7.02 -5.25
CA ALA A 367 -21.65 -7.29 -4.14
C ALA A 367 -21.80 -8.79 -3.84
N SER A 368 -21.90 -9.63 -4.87
CA SER A 368 -22.03 -11.09 -4.71
C SER A 368 -20.81 -11.72 -4.06
N THR A 369 -19.60 -11.25 -4.39
CA THR A 369 -18.36 -11.74 -3.77
C THR A 369 -18.36 -11.41 -2.29
N ASN A 370 -18.68 -10.15 -1.94
CA ASN A 370 -18.77 -9.71 -0.53
C ASN A 370 -19.80 -10.52 0.26
N ALA A 371 -20.97 -10.80 -0.33
CA ALA A 371 -22.02 -11.59 0.31
C ALA A 371 -21.58 -13.05 0.57
N ILE A 372 -20.88 -13.68 -0.39
CA ILE A 372 -20.33 -15.02 -0.21
C ILE A 372 -19.30 -15.03 0.92
N ILE A 373 -18.35 -14.10 0.90
CA ILE A 373 -17.29 -14.00 1.91
C ILE A 373 -17.88 -13.75 3.31
N ALA A 374 -18.79 -12.79 3.45
CA ALA A 374 -19.48 -12.52 4.71
C ALA A 374 -20.28 -13.73 5.23
N GLY A 375 -20.91 -14.52 4.34
CA GLY A 375 -21.57 -15.77 4.71
C GLY A 375 -20.58 -16.81 5.24
N LEU A 376 -19.44 -16.97 4.56
CA LEU A 376 -18.37 -17.88 4.98
C LEU A 376 -17.77 -17.48 6.35
N MET A 377 -17.66 -16.18 6.64
CA MET A 377 -17.20 -15.69 7.95
C MET A 377 -18.12 -16.15 9.09
N VAL A 378 -19.43 -15.98 8.95
CA VAL A 378 -20.40 -16.42 9.97
C VAL A 378 -20.37 -17.94 10.17
N LEU A 379 -20.15 -18.71 9.09
CA LEU A 379 -19.98 -20.16 9.20
C LEU A 379 -18.71 -20.56 9.99
N GLN A 380 -17.60 -19.81 9.89
CA GLN A 380 -16.45 -20.03 10.76
C GLN A 380 -16.74 -19.61 12.21
N ALA A 381 -17.50 -18.53 12.40
CA ALA A 381 -17.88 -18.06 13.73
C ALA A 381 -18.69 -19.10 14.51
N TYR A 382 -19.63 -19.79 13.87
CA TYR A 382 -20.36 -20.88 14.54
C TYR A 382 -19.44 -22.00 15.03
N LYS A 383 -18.45 -22.40 14.22
CA LYS A 383 -17.48 -23.42 14.63
C LYS A 383 -16.65 -22.98 15.83
N LEU A 384 -16.22 -21.72 15.86
CA LEU A 384 -15.52 -21.13 17.00
C LEU A 384 -16.38 -21.14 18.27
N LEU A 385 -17.66 -20.78 18.17
CA LEU A 385 -18.58 -20.79 19.31
C LEU A 385 -18.87 -22.20 19.85
N GLU A 386 -18.80 -23.21 18.98
CA GLU A 386 -18.89 -24.62 19.35
C GLU A 386 -17.57 -25.21 19.87
N ASP A 387 -16.51 -24.40 19.99
CA ASP A 387 -15.17 -24.82 20.41
C ASP A 387 -14.53 -25.86 19.46
N LYS A 388 -14.85 -25.76 18.16
CA LYS A 388 -14.39 -26.66 17.09
C LYS A 388 -13.39 -25.97 16.17
N LEU A 389 -12.29 -25.47 16.73
CA LEU A 389 -11.28 -24.76 15.96
C LEU A 389 -10.64 -25.66 14.87
N GLU A 390 -10.49 -26.95 15.12
CA GLU A 390 -9.99 -27.95 14.18
C GLU A 390 -10.88 -28.14 12.93
N GLU A 391 -12.17 -27.83 13.05
CA GLU A 391 -13.11 -27.82 11.92
C GLU A 391 -13.05 -26.51 11.12
N CYS A 392 -12.42 -25.47 11.65
CA CYS A 392 -12.20 -24.22 10.94
C CYS A 392 -11.24 -24.45 9.75
N LYS A 393 -11.40 -23.63 8.71
CA LYS A 393 -10.70 -23.79 7.44
C LYS A 393 -10.33 -22.42 6.89
N LEU A 394 -9.19 -22.35 6.22
CA LEU A 394 -8.92 -21.30 5.25
C LEU A 394 -9.75 -21.60 4.01
N VAL A 395 -10.66 -20.72 3.61
CA VAL A 395 -11.59 -20.95 2.50
C VAL A 395 -11.32 -19.94 1.41
N TYR A 396 -10.98 -20.42 0.21
CA TYR A 396 -10.84 -19.60 -0.99
C TYR A 396 -12.10 -19.63 -1.85
N LEU A 397 -12.49 -18.47 -2.37
CA LEU A 397 -13.46 -18.31 -3.44
C LEU A 397 -12.71 -18.06 -4.74
N ASN A 398 -12.86 -18.97 -5.70
CA ASN A 398 -12.24 -18.86 -7.01
C ASN A 398 -13.21 -18.28 -8.05
N LYS A 399 -12.69 -17.65 -9.10
CA LYS A 399 -13.48 -17.19 -10.26
C LYS A 399 -14.01 -18.37 -11.08
N HIS A 400 -13.24 -19.45 -11.15
CA HIS A 400 -13.58 -20.70 -11.82
C HIS A 400 -13.26 -21.88 -10.90
N PRO A 401 -13.93 -23.04 -11.06
CA PRO A 401 -13.58 -24.23 -10.31
C PRO A 401 -12.09 -24.56 -10.48
N ASN A 402 -11.40 -24.88 -9.38
CA ASN A 402 -10.01 -25.31 -9.42
C ASN A 402 -9.85 -26.70 -10.08
N VAL A 403 -8.63 -27.21 -10.15
CA VAL A 403 -8.35 -28.55 -10.74
C VAL A 403 -9.11 -29.71 -10.11
N LYS A 404 -9.65 -29.54 -8.89
CA LYS A 404 -10.50 -30.51 -8.18
C LYS A 404 -12.00 -30.21 -8.33
N GLY A 405 -12.38 -29.30 -9.24
CA GLY A 405 -13.77 -28.90 -9.48
C GLY A 405 -14.39 -28.04 -8.38
N LYS A 406 -13.60 -27.47 -7.47
CA LYS A 406 -14.12 -26.65 -6.35
C LYS A 406 -14.06 -25.17 -6.67
N LEU A 407 -15.23 -24.51 -6.65
CA LEU A 407 -15.33 -23.05 -6.72
C LEU A 407 -14.99 -22.42 -5.35
N VAL A 408 -15.66 -22.91 -4.31
CA VAL A 408 -15.33 -22.64 -2.90
C VAL A 408 -14.41 -23.75 -2.40
N ALA A 409 -13.15 -23.43 -2.15
CA ALA A 409 -12.10 -24.38 -1.87
C ALA A 409 -11.59 -24.23 -0.42
N PRO A 410 -12.04 -25.10 0.51
CA PRO A 410 -11.50 -25.13 1.87
C PRO A 410 -10.14 -25.84 1.90
N CYS A 411 -9.25 -25.28 2.70
CA CYS A 411 -7.90 -25.72 3.02
C CYS A 411 -7.77 -25.86 4.54
N GLN A 412 -6.81 -26.68 4.99
CA GLN A 412 -6.48 -26.74 6.41
C GLN A 412 -5.85 -25.42 6.84
N LEU A 413 -6.05 -25.06 8.10
CA LEU A 413 -5.36 -23.93 8.70
C LEU A 413 -3.91 -24.32 8.97
N ASP A 414 -2.98 -23.45 8.59
CA ASP A 414 -1.57 -23.64 8.88
C ASP A 414 -1.26 -23.30 10.33
N LYS A 415 -0.22 -23.93 10.88
CA LYS A 415 0.25 -23.70 12.25
C LYS A 415 1.08 -22.41 12.33
N PRO A 416 1.24 -21.81 13.53
CA PRO A 416 2.15 -20.67 13.72
C PRO A 416 3.53 -20.95 13.13
N LYS A 417 4.04 -20.02 12.31
CA LYS A 417 5.38 -20.11 11.78
C LYS A 417 6.39 -19.82 12.91
N PRO A 418 7.34 -20.72 13.23
CA PRO A 418 8.27 -20.49 14.34
C PRO A 418 9.13 -19.23 14.19
N THR A 419 9.42 -18.83 12.95
CA THR A 419 10.20 -17.63 12.60
C THR A 419 9.34 -16.38 12.42
N CYS A 420 8.05 -16.42 12.75
CA CYS A 420 7.21 -15.22 12.68
C CYS A 420 7.64 -14.23 13.78
N TYR A 421 8.01 -13.01 13.38
CA TYR A 421 8.37 -11.93 14.28
C TYR A 421 7.18 -11.37 15.08
N VAL A 422 5.95 -11.87 14.87
CA VAL A 422 4.77 -11.45 15.62
C VAL A 422 4.30 -12.55 16.59
N CYS A 423 3.98 -13.73 16.07
CA CYS A 423 3.40 -14.81 16.87
C CYS A 423 4.33 -16.00 17.15
N GLY A 424 5.61 -15.91 16.77
CA GLY A 424 6.62 -16.92 17.10
C GLY A 424 6.87 -17.01 18.61
N GLU A 425 7.39 -18.14 19.09
CA GLU A 425 7.68 -18.31 20.53
C GLU A 425 8.76 -17.36 21.04
N LYS A 426 9.71 -17.02 20.17
CA LYS A 426 10.75 -16.01 20.39
C LYS A 426 10.74 -15.10 19.17
N PRO A 427 9.87 -14.08 19.16
CA PRO A 427 9.80 -13.17 18.02
C PRO A 427 11.15 -12.47 17.84
N GLU A 428 11.74 -12.65 16.67
CA GLU A 428 12.96 -11.96 16.26
C GLU A 428 12.71 -11.30 14.91
N ALA A 429 13.21 -10.08 14.76
CA ALA A 429 13.25 -9.37 13.49
C ALA A 429 14.65 -8.79 13.30
N SER A 430 14.97 -8.44 12.07
CA SER A 430 16.17 -7.70 11.73
C SER A 430 15.78 -6.35 11.13
N LEU A 431 16.50 -5.31 11.52
CA LEU A 431 16.39 -3.94 11.00
C LEU A 431 17.67 -3.62 10.24
N ALA A 432 17.59 -3.47 8.93
CA ALA A 432 18.65 -2.85 8.16
C ALA A 432 18.49 -1.33 8.23
N CYS A 433 19.47 -0.63 8.82
CA CYS A 433 19.50 0.83 8.94
C CYS A 433 20.95 1.33 8.93
N ASN A 434 21.14 2.64 8.73
CA ASN A 434 22.43 3.28 9.00
C ASN A 434 22.45 3.83 10.43
N VAL A 435 23.18 3.17 11.33
CA VAL A 435 23.25 3.54 12.76
C VAL A 435 23.84 4.92 13.02
N ASN A 436 24.56 5.49 12.06
CA ASN A 436 25.16 6.82 12.19
C ASN A 436 24.21 7.95 11.82
N THR A 437 23.13 7.67 11.09
CA THR A 437 22.17 8.69 10.62
C THR A 437 20.78 8.50 11.22
N MET A 438 20.39 7.25 11.51
CA MET A 438 19.11 6.98 12.15
C MET A 438 19.10 7.48 13.59
N SER A 439 18.13 8.35 13.91
CA SER A 439 17.88 8.80 15.29
C SER A 439 17.05 7.80 16.07
N VAL A 440 17.11 7.86 17.42
CA VAL A 440 16.22 7.06 18.28
C VAL A 440 14.76 7.41 18.00
N ARG A 441 14.42 8.67 17.72
CA ARG A 441 13.06 9.08 17.33
C ARG A 441 12.60 8.37 16.06
N THR A 442 13.43 8.37 15.02
CA THR A 442 13.13 7.68 13.75
C THR A 442 12.93 6.18 13.97
N LEU A 443 13.80 5.54 14.77
CA LEU A 443 13.62 4.15 15.16
C LEU A 443 12.26 3.93 15.85
N VAL A 444 11.93 4.74 16.85
CA VAL A 444 10.68 4.57 17.61
C VAL A 444 9.46 4.79 16.73
N ASP A 445 9.40 5.91 16.03
CA ASP A 445 8.16 6.32 15.36
C ASP A 445 7.94 5.51 14.07
N LEU A 446 8.95 5.38 13.21
CA LEU A 446 8.79 4.69 11.92
C LEU A 446 8.96 3.16 12.00
N VAL A 447 9.89 2.69 12.84
CA VAL A 447 10.18 1.25 12.90
C VAL A 447 9.32 0.57 13.96
N ILE A 448 9.42 1.03 15.20
CA ILE A 448 8.83 0.31 16.35
C ILE A 448 7.31 0.52 16.41
N LYS A 449 6.84 1.76 16.29
CA LYS A 449 5.41 2.10 16.35
C LYS A 449 4.68 1.95 15.02
N GLU A 450 5.29 2.33 13.91
CA GLU A 450 4.62 2.21 12.61
C GLU A 450 4.77 0.79 12.03
N ALA A 451 5.98 0.37 11.65
CA ALA A 451 6.19 -0.94 11.01
C ALA A 451 5.90 -2.13 11.96
N LEU A 452 6.38 -2.07 13.20
CA LEU A 452 6.23 -3.12 14.21
C LEU A 452 5.02 -2.90 15.13
N SER A 453 4.26 -1.82 14.95
CA SER A 453 2.96 -1.54 15.58
C SER A 453 2.90 -1.75 17.10
N MET A 454 4.01 -1.46 17.78
CA MET A 454 4.02 -1.28 19.23
C MET A 454 3.32 0.04 19.58
N VAL A 455 2.59 0.07 20.68
CA VAL A 455 1.86 1.25 21.18
C VAL A 455 2.72 2.05 22.15
N SER A 456 3.36 1.36 23.09
CA SER A 456 4.10 1.98 24.20
C SER A 456 5.40 1.20 24.45
N PRO A 457 6.40 1.34 23.56
CA PRO A 457 7.59 0.51 23.58
C PRO A 457 8.60 0.94 24.65
N ASP A 458 9.10 -0.05 25.37
CA ASP A 458 10.34 -0.01 26.15
C ASP A 458 11.45 -0.68 25.34
N ILE A 459 12.56 0.04 25.13
CA ILE A 459 13.65 -0.41 24.26
C ILE A 459 14.96 -0.38 25.02
N MET A 460 15.60 -1.55 25.12
CA MET A 460 16.90 -1.72 25.78
C MET A 460 17.91 -2.36 24.83
N VAL A 461 19.19 -2.01 24.98
CA VAL A 461 20.28 -2.68 24.27
C VAL A 461 20.64 -3.98 24.99
N ASP A 462 20.73 -5.09 24.25
CA ASP A 462 21.13 -6.40 24.76
C ASP A 462 22.66 -6.53 24.85
N ASP A 463 23.28 -5.64 25.64
CA ASP A 463 24.74 -5.58 25.86
C ASP A 463 25.15 -6.10 27.24
N GLY A 464 24.19 -6.57 28.04
CA GLY A 464 24.39 -7.02 29.43
C GLY A 464 24.59 -5.90 30.46
N THR A 465 24.59 -4.63 30.03
CA THR A 465 24.70 -3.45 30.90
C THR A 465 23.35 -2.81 31.22
N GLY A 466 22.31 -3.11 30.43
CA GLY A 466 20.96 -2.61 30.63
C GLY A 466 20.76 -1.18 30.12
N THR A 467 21.48 -0.78 29.07
CA THR A 467 21.32 0.53 28.43
C THR A 467 19.88 0.71 27.94
N VAL A 468 19.13 1.63 28.57
CA VAL A 468 17.75 1.96 28.19
C VAL A 468 17.79 3.07 27.13
N LEU A 469 17.27 2.79 25.94
CA LEU A 469 17.11 3.79 24.88
C LEU A 469 15.84 4.60 25.10
N VAL A 470 14.74 3.89 25.35
CA VAL A 470 13.38 4.43 25.42
C VAL A 470 12.65 3.71 26.55
N SER A 471 11.99 4.47 27.40
CA SER A 471 11.07 3.97 28.41
C SER A 471 9.68 4.50 28.13
N SER A 472 8.67 3.66 28.37
CA SER A 472 7.27 4.05 28.33
C SER A 472 6.86 4.90 29.53
N ASP A 473 7.63 4.89 30.62
CA ASP A 473 7.42 5.72 31.79
C ASP A 473 8.06 7.12 31.60
N PRO A 474 7.26 8.20 31.58
CA PRO A 474 7.81 9.56 31.46
C PRO A 474 8.77 9.94 32.61
N GLU A 475 8.65 9.31 33.79
CA GLU A 475 9.51 9.59 34.94
C GLU A 475 10.96 9.16 34.72
N ASP A 476 11.21 8.22 33.80
CA ASP A 476 12.55 7.73 33.47
C ASP A 476 13.37 8.72 32.62
N GLY A 477 12.75 9.78 32.09
CA GLY A 477 13.45 10.89 31.43
C GLY A 477 14.18 10.53 30.14
N THR A 478 13.81 9.43 29.47
CA THR A 478 14.45 8.96 28.23
C THR A 478 14.19 9.84 27.00
N GLU A 479 13.34 10.86 27.12
CA GLU A 479 13.05 11.84 26.05
C GLU A 479 14.31 12.52 25.50
N VAL A 480 15.33 12.70 26.35
CA VAL A 480 16.63 13.29 25.97
C VAL A 480 17.44 12.44 24.97
N ASN A 481 17.05 11.18 24.77
CA ASN A 481 17.72 10.27 23.85
C ASN A 481 17.17 10.35 22.44
N LEU A 482 15.95 10.88 22.25
CA LEU A 482 15.22 10.81 20.98
C LEU A 482 15.98 11.42 19.80
N ASP A 483 16.71 12.50 20.03
CA ASP A 483 17.42 13.23 18.97
C ASP A 483 18.87 12.75 18.77
N LYS A 484 19.34 11.77 19.55
CA LYS A 484 20.67 11.15 19.40
C LYS A 484 20.63 10.02 18.37
N THR A 485 21.77 9.74 17.73
CA THR A 485 21.88 8.63 16.78
C THR A 485 22.05 7.29 17.50
N LEU A 486 21.77 6.19 16.80
CA LEU A 486 21.93 4.85 17.38
C LEU A 486 23.39 4.57 17.77
N SER A 487 24.37 5.03 16.98
CA SER A 487 25.79 4.81 17.25
C SER A 487 26.29 5.49 18.52
N GLU A 488 25.66 6.58 18.99
CA GLU A 488 25.98 7.23 20.26
C GLU A 488 25.73 6.32 21.48
N PHE A 489 24.88 5.30 21.34
CA PHE A 489 24.62 4.29 22.36
C PHE A 489 25.46 3.02 22.19
N GLY A 490 26.48 3.06 21.33
CA GLY A 490 27.32 1.89 21.04
C GLY A 490 26.63 0.81 20.19
N ILE A 491 25.50 1.14 19.56
CA ILE A 491 24.79 0.25 18.65
C ILE A 491 25.58 0.17 17.34
N GLN A 492 25.85 -1.06 16.91
CA GLN A 492 26.62 -1.39 15.71
C GLN A 492 25.99 -2.57 14.97
N ASN A 493 26.60 -2.99 13.87
CA ASN A 493 26.16 -4.19 13.16
C ASN A 493 26.14 -5.42 14.09
N GLY A 494 25.02 -6.14 14.11
CA GLY A 494 24.79 -7.29 14.98
C GLY A 494 24.38 -6.95 16.41
N SER A 495 24.27 -5.66 16.78
CA SER A 495 23.67 -5.27 18.05
C SER A 495 22.21 -5.74 18.11
N ARG A 496 21.76 -6.15 19.29
CA ARG A 496 20.38 -6.61 19.51
C ARG A 496 19.67 -5.65 20.44
N LEU A 497 18.45 -5.28 20.09
CA LEU A 497 17.58 -4.45 20.90
C LEU A 497 16.44 -5.32 21.44
N GLN A 498 16.22 -5.30 22.75
CA GLN A 498 15.05 -5.89 23.37
C GLN A 498 13.94 -4.85 23.38
N CYS A 499 12.92 -5.07 22.56
CA CYS A 499 11.75 -4.22 22.44
C CYS A 499 10.59 -4.91 23.17
N GLN A 500 10.01 -4.23 24.16
CA GLN A 500 8.92 -4.74 24.97
C GLN A 500 7.76 -3.75 24.95
N ASP A 501 6.55 -4.25 24.79
CA ASP A 501 5.33 -3.48 24.96
C ASP A 501 4.43 -4.20 25.97
N ASP A 502 4.44 -3.71 27.20
CA ASP A 502 3.65 -4.29 28.30
C ASP A 502 2.15 -4.10 28.09
N SER A 503 1.74 -3.08 27.34
CA SER A 503 0.33 -2.86 27.01
C SER A 503 -0.20 -3.95 26.06
N GLN A 504 0.69 -4.56 25.27
CA GLN A 504 0.37 -5.60 24.29
C GLN A 504 0.80 -7.02 24.71
N ASP A 505 1.48 -7.20 25.85
CA ASP A 505 2.13 -8.48 26.21
C ASP A 505 3.00 -9.02 25.06
N TYR A 506 3.76 -8.11 24.43
CA TYR A 506 4.56 -8.38 23.25
C TYR A 506 6.03 -8.07 23.50
N LYS A 507 6.90 -9.01 23.12
CA LYS A 507 8.35 -8.89 23.21
C LYS A 507 8.95 -9.31 21.88
N LEU A 508 9.88 -8.50 21.39
CA LEU A 508 10.58 -8.70 20.13
C LEU A 508 12.05 -8.40 20.36
N THR A 509 12.93 -9.31 19.93
CA THR A 509 14.34 -8.97 19.78
C THR A 509 14.58 -8.46 18.36
N LEU A 510 15.12 -7.25 18.24
CA LEU A 510 15.45 -6.61 16.96
C LEU A 510 16.97 -6.61 16.76
N GLU A 511 17.45 -7.37 15.77
CA GLU A 511 18.85 -7.37 15.36
C GLU A 511 19.14 -6.24 14.38
N ILE A 512 20.19 -5.46 14.63
CA ILE A 512 20.61 -4.35 13.78
C ILE A 512 21.55 -4.86 12.68
N VAL A 513 21.24 -4.56 11.43
CA VAL A 513 22.07 -4.84 10.26
C VAL A 513 22.56 -3.51 9.68
N GLN A 514 23.81 -3.14 9.99
CA GLN A 514 24.37 -1.88 9.50
C GLN A 514 24.40 -1.87 7.98
N THR A 515 23.67 -0.93 7.39
CA THR A 515 23.52 -0.79 5.96
C THR A 515 23.60 0.69 5.62
N GLU A 516 24.55 1.07 4.76
CA GLU A 516 24.74 2.47 4.35
C GLU A 516 23.99 2.80 3.05
N LYS A 517 23.62 1.78 2.27
CA LYS A 517 22.96 1.92 0.97
C LYS A 517 21.64 1.20 0.97
N PHE A 518 20.58 1.96 0.73
CA PHE A 518 19.23 1.45 0.56
C PHE A 518 18.76 1.66 -0.89
N PRO A 519 17.72 0.93 -1.34
CA PRO A 519 16.97 1.37 -2.51
C PRO A 519 16.53 2.84 -2.35
N GLU A 520 16.49 3.60 -3.45
CA GLU A 520 16.11 5.03 -3.40
C GLU A 520 14.80 5.25 -2.62
N ASN A 521 14.77 6.28 -1.77
CA ASN A 521 13.67 6.69 -0.88
C ASN A 521 13.37 5.75 0.30
N LEU A 522 14.30 4.87 0.69
CA LEU A 522 14.18 4.09 1.93
C LEU A 522 15.34 4.41 2.87
N GLU A 523 15.03 4.70 4.13
CA GLU A 523 16.03 4.87 5.19
C GLU A 523 16.30 3.58 5.96
N TYR A 524 15.39 2.60 5.84
CA TYR A 524 15.48 1.32 6.55
C TYR A 524 14.69 0.19 5.87
N LEU A 525 14.97 -1.04 6.28
CA LEU A 525 14.18 -2.23 5.96
C LEU A 525 14.00 -3.09 7.22
N VAL A 526 12.80 -3.62 7.43
CA VAL A 526 12.50 -4.58 8.52
C VAL A 526 12.03 -5.90 7.93
N SER A 527 12.55 -7.01 8.45
CA SER A 527 12.03 -8.35 8.14
C SER A 527 12.17 -9.30 9.31
N GLY A 528 11.27 -10.28 9.39
CA GLY A 528 11.43 -11.46 10.25
C GLY A 528 12.37 -12.52 9.64
N ASP A 529 12.85 -12.32 8.41
CA ASP A 529 13.80 -13.19 7.73
C ASP A 529 15.09 -12.41 7.37
N PRO A 530 16.21 -12.67 8.08
CA PRO A 530 17.50 -12.01 7.80
C PRO A 530 18.03 -12.27 6.38
N GLU A 531 17.68 -13.39 5.75
CA GLU A 531 18.10 -13.69 4.37
C GLU A 531 17.32 -12.86 3.34
N GLN A 532 16.05 -12.55 3.61
CA GLN A 532 15.27 -11.63 2.77
C GLN A 532 15.85 -10.21 2.77
N LEU A 533 16.30 -9.71 3.93
CA LEU A 533 16.92 -8.38 4.01
C LEU A 533 18.23 -8.31 3.23
N LYS A 534 19.05 -9.36 3.33
CA LYS A 534 20.28 -9.46 2.53
C LYS A 534 19.98 -9.52 1.04
N ALA A 535 18.93 -10.25 0.64
CA ALA A 535 18.49 -10.32 -0.76
C ALA A 535 17.93 -8.99 -1.28
N GLN A 536 17.14 -8.26 -0.48
CA GLN A 536 16.58 -6.96 -0.83
C GLN A 536 17.65 -5.86 -0.88
N ALA A 537 18.58 -5.84 0.09
CA ALA A 537 19.75 -4.96 0.07
C ALA A 537 20.68 -5.26 -1.12
N ALA A 538 20.88 -6.54 -1.47
CA ALA A 538 21.66 -6.95 -2.63
C ALA A 538 20.96 -6.61 -3.96
N ALA A 539 19.64 -6.81 -4.06
CA ALA A 539 18.86 -6.46 -5.24
C ALA A 539 18.88 -4.95 -5.52
N ALA A 540 18.86 -4.12 -4.46
CA ALA A 540 19.02 -2.67 -4.57
C ALA A 540 20.39 -2.27 -5.16
N SER A 541 21.44 -3.02 -4.84
CA SER A 541 22.78 -2.82 -5.40
C SER A 541 22.94 -3.34 -6.83
N ALA A 542 22.09 -4.28 -7.26
CA ALA A 542 22.09 -4.87 -8.60
C ALA A 542 21.14 -4.15 -9.58
N ALA A 543 20.13 -3.43 -9.08
CA ALA A 543 19.19 -2.65 -9.89
C ALA A 543 19.85 -1.47 -10.65
N SER A 544 21.11 -1.16 -10.36
CA SER A 544 21.93 -0.25 -11.17
C SER A 544 22.63 -0.92 -12.37
N ALA A 545 22.41 -2.22 -12.64
CA ALA A 545 23.21 -2.94 -13.63
C ALA A 545 22.46 -3.81 -14.65
N ASP A 546 21.26 -4.36 -14.40
CA ASP A 546 20.63 -5.25 -15.38
C ASP A 546 19.10 -5.16 -15.43
N ALA A 547 18.60 -4.46 -16.45
CA ALA A 547 17.22 -4.57 -16.92
C ALA A 547 17.15 -5.51 -18.13
N ALA A 548 17.29 -6.82 -17.91
CA ALA A 548 16.91 -7.83 -18.89
C ALA A 548 16.64 -9.20 -18.24
N THR A 549 15.43 -9.72 -18.47
CA THR A 549 15.03 -11.13 -18.36
C THR A 549 15.04 -11.81 -16.98
N SER A 550 13.85 -12.11 -16.44
CA SER A 550 13.49 -13.51 -16.13
C SER A 550 11.99 -13.66 -15.90
N ALA A 551 11.37 -14.50 -16.74
CA ALA A 551 10.06 -15.07 -16.54
C ALA A 551 10.25 -16.57 -16.29
N GLY A 552 9.60 -17.10 -15.25
CA GLY A 552 9.29 -18.52 -15.12
C GLY A 552 9.83 -19.20 -13.86
N ALA A 553 8.95 -19.38 -12.87
CA ALA A 553 8.95 -20.56 -12.01
C ALA A 553 7.52 -20.82 -11.51
N ASN A 554 6.94 -21.95 -11.89
CA ASN A 554 5.63 -22.42 -11.45
C ASN A 554 5.74 -23.00 -10.02
N GLY A 555 5.21 -22.27 -9.05
CA GLY A 555 4.78 -22.78 -7.75
C GLY A 555 3.32 -22.37 -7.54
N VAL A 556 2.53 -23.18 -6.82
CA VAL A 556 1.17 -22.79 -6.43
C VAL A 556 1.31 -21.68 -5.37
N GLU A 557 1.40 -20.44 -5.82
CA GLU A 557 1.44 -19.26 -4.96
C GLU A 557 0.07 -19.03 -4.32
N SER A 558 0.10 -18.71 -3.03
CA SER A 558 -1.05 -18.15 -2.31
C SER A 558 -1.51 -16.90 -3.05
N ILE A 559 -2.76 -16.87 -3.51
CA ILE A 559 -3.35 -15.68 -4.13
C ILE A 559 -3.54 -14.66 -3.01
N ASP A 560 -2.64 -13.68 -2.94
CA ASP A 560 -2.85 -12.49 -2.12
C ASP A 560 -3.87 -11.60 -2.85
N VAL A 561 -5.12 -11.60 -2.38
CA VAL A 561 -6.19 -10.78 -2.99
C VAL A 561 -5.93 -9.28 -2.91
N ASP A 562 -4.92 -8.86 -2.15
CA ASP A 562 -4.48 -7.46 -2.10
C ASP A 562 -3.74 -7.05 -3.40
N GLU A 563 -3.34 -7.98 -4.28
CA GLU A 563 -2.69 -7.70 -5.57
C GLU A 563 -3.17 -8.65 -6.68
N ILE A 564 -4.23 -8.26 -7.39
CA ILE A 564 -4.63 -8.91 -8.65
C ILE A 564 -4.72 -7.84 -9.75
N GLU A 565 -3.74 -7.77 -10.63
CA GLU A 565 -3.90 -7.17 -11.96
C GLU A 565 -4.61 -8.21 -12.86
N GLU A 566 -5.74 -7.83 -13.48
CA GLU A 566 -6.34 -8.64 -14.54
C GLU A 566 -5.38 -8.71 -15.73
N ILE A 567 -4.88 -9.91 -16.05
CA ILE A 567 -4.17 -10.17 -17.30
C ILE A 567 -5.14 -9.85 -18.45
N PRO A 568 -4.79 -8.93 -19.37
CA PRO A 568 -5.66 -8.59 -20.50
C PRO A 568 -6.01 -9.84 -21.33
N GLN A 569 -7.28 -9.97 -21.71
CA GLN A 569 -7.85 -11.12 -22.43
C GLN A 569 -7.23 -11.43 -23.82
N ASN A 570 -6.18 -10.73 -24.25
CA ASN A 570 -5.62 -10.84 -25.60
C ASN A 570 -4.47 -11.85 -25.78
N VAL A 571 -4.19 -12.73 -24.81
CA VAL A 571 -3.11 -13.74 -24.95
C VAL A 571 -3.65 -15.18 -25.15
N ILE A 572 -4.96 -15.43 -25.03
CA ILE A 572 -5.54 -16.76 -25.33
C ILE A 572 -6.14 -16.79 -26.74
N GLN A 573 -5.33 -16.46 -27.76
CA GLN A 573 -5.59 -16.86 -29.15
C GLN A 573 -4.39 -16.49 -30.04
N LYS A 574 -3.33 -17.32 -30.01
CA LYS A 574 -2.38 -17.51 -31.12
C LYS A 574 -1.48 -18.71 -30.85
N GLY A 575 -2.08 -19.90 -30.89
CA GLY A 575 -1.33 -21.08 -31.27
C GLY A 575 -0.99 -21.03 -32.76
N LEU A 576 0.22 -21.48 -33.09
CA LEU A 576 0.71 -21.84 -34.43
C LEU A 576 1.16 -20.68 -35.35
N LYS A 577 2.45 -20.35 -35.29
CA LYS A 577 3.39 -20.31 -36.44
C LYS A 577 4.80 -19.95 -35.96
N ARG A 578 5.73 -20.92 -35.99
CA ARG A 578 7.18 -20.70 -35.84
C ARG A 578 7.71 -19.99 -37.10
N LYS A 579 8.56 -18.98 -36.92
CA LYS A 579 9.53 -18.51 -37.92
C LYS A 579 10.92 -18.60 -37.30
N GLU A 580 11.85 -19.16 -38.08
CA GLU A 580 13.27 -19.41 -37.80
C GLU A 580 14.10 -18.11 -37.84
N ALA A 581 15.13 -18.04 -36.99
CA ALA A 581 16.42 -17.34 -37.16
C ALA A 581 17.32 -17.75 -35.97
N GLU A 582 18.25 -18.70 -36.15
CA GLU A 582 19.70 -18.52 -36.41
C GLU A 582 20.51 -17.99 -35.20
N GLU A 583 21.11 -18.91 -34.44
CA GLU A 583 22.35 -18.69 -33.68
C GLU A 583 23.28 -19.92 -33.77
N PRO A 584 24.62 -19.74 -33.75
CA PRO A 584 25.59 -20.76 -34.15
C PRO A 584 25.97 -21.74 -33.01
N PRO A 585 26.53 -22.93 -33.31
CA PRO A 585 26.62 -24.03 -32.35
C PRO A 585 28.04 -24.30 -31.85
N VAL A 586 28.24 -24.48 -30.53
CA VAL A 586 29.38 -25.26 -29.99
C VAL A 586 29.10 -25.70 -28.52
N PRO A 587 29.68 -26.80 -27.99
CA PRO A 587 29.38 -28.19 -28.27
C PRO A 587 28.97 -28.99 -27.02
N ALA A 588 28.14 -30.01 -27.22
CA ALA A 588 27.75 -30.98 -26.19
C ALA A 588 28.88 -31.96 -25.82
N LYS A 589 29.07 -32.21 -24.52
CA LYS A 589 29.69 -33.43 -23.99
C LYS A 589 28.78 -34.08 -22.95
N LYS A 590 28.19 -35.21 -23.37
CA LYS A 590 27.93 -36.50 -22.70
C LYS A 590 28.25 -36.56 -21.19
N ALA A 591 27.53 -37.27 -20.31
CA ALA A 591 26.37 -38.15 -20.37
C ALA A 591 26.15 -38.72 -18.94
N LYS A 592 25.00 -39.40 -18.76
CA LYS A 592 24.69 -40.47 -17.78
C LYS A 592 24.08 -40.06 -16.43
N SER A 593 22.81 -40.42 -16.26
CA SER A 593 22.45 -41.56 -15.39
C SER A 593 21.13 -42.19 -15.88
N ALA A 594 21.02 -43.50 -15.63
CA ALA A 594 20.12 -44.47 -16.25
C ALA A 594 18.77 -44.61 -15.48
N PRO A 595 17.75 -45.26 -16.08
CA PRO A 595 16.42 -45.42 -15.49
C PRO A 595 16.32 -46.68 -14.61
N VAL A 596 15.44 -46.69 -13.61
CA VAL A 596 14.98 -47.94 -12.97
C VAL A 596 13.47 -47.91 -12.80
N GLU A 597 12.88 -49.06 -13.12
CA GLU A 597 11.50 -49.39 -13.40
C GLU A 597 10.55 -49.41 -12.20
N LEU A 598 9.26 -49.30 -12.55
CA LEU A 598 8.08 -49.65 -11.77
C LEU A 598 8.13 -51.09 -11.23
N ILE A 599 7.73 -51.28 -9.98
CA ILE A 599 7.22 -52.55 -9.47
C ILE A 599 5.89 -52.28 -8.74
N GLU A 600 4.86 -53.02 -9.14
CA GLU A 600 3.56 -53.13 -8.47
C GLU A 600 3.69 -53.78 -7.08
N LEU A 601 3.02 -53.18 -6.09
CA LEU A 601 2.10 -53.85 -5.15
C LEU A 601 1.28 -52.79 -4.38
#